data_AF-A0A1C6END6-F1
#
_entry.id   AF-A0A1C6END6-F1
#
_cell.length_a   1.000
_cell.length_b   1.000
_cell.length_c   1.000
_cell.angle_alpha   90.00
_cell.angle_beta   90.00
_cell.angle_gamma   90.00
#
_symmetry.space_group_name_H-M   'P 1'
#
loop_
_entity.id
_entity.type
_entity.pdbx_description
1 polymer ?
#
loop_
_entity_poly.entity_id
_entity_poly.type
_entity_poly.pdbx_seq_one_letter_code
_entity_poly.pdbx_strand_id
1 'polypeptide(L)'
;MRMQMNIHLENREYIMKLLQDSGKKPKPIIKKAVNEAAAKAKEKVYEGVKREYTIKSSAFSKKDLSVKKATVSRLYAQLEISGSPFSLPKAYKTAKNRKRTPAKAAVKRGALKPLQKGGLKGFVSKMSSSHKGIFQRTSKARFPIKELMGPSVSKLSETVYRPMEGELQEGLNQALRNFIDEAFRV
;
A
#
# COMPACT_ATOMS: atom_id res chain seq x y z
N MET A 1 -7.84 -6.48 -7.57
CA MET A 1 -6.90 -7.00 -6.56
C MET A 1 -7.02 -6.15 -5.31
N ARG A 2 -7.39 -6.75 -4.19
CA ARG A 2 -7.57 -6.11 -2.89
C ARG A 2 -6.53 -6.69 -1.92
N MET A 3 -5.92 -5.83 -1.13
CA MET A 3 -5.08 -6.24 -0.01
C MET A 3 -5.85 -5.98 1.29
N GLN A 4 -5.83 -6.95 2.20
CA GLN A 4 -6.36 -6.83 3.55
C GLN A 4 -5.31 -7.34 4.52
N MET A 5 -5.01 -6.58 5.56
CA MET A 5 -4.11 -7.02 6.62
C MET A 5 -4.77 -6.84 7.98
N ASN A 6 -4.64 -7.85 8.82
CA ASN A 6 -5.19 -7.84 10.16
C ASN A 6 -4.10 -7.36 11.13
N ILE A 7 -4.42 -6.31 11.88
CA ILE A 7 -3.58 -5.80 12.96
C ILE A 7 -4.19 -6.33 14.25
N HIS A 8 -3.52 -7.32 14.83
CA HIS A 8 -3.94 -7.99 16.06
C HIS A 8 -2.75 -8.18 16.99
N LEU A 9 -3.04 -8.34 18.28
CA LEU A 9 -2.05 -8.77 19.26
C LEU A 9 -1.75 -10.26 19.06
N GLU A 10 -0.47 -10.63 19.08
CA GLU A 10 -0.03 -12.04 18.95
C GLU A 10 -0.34 -12.82 20.23
N ASN A 11 -0.06 -12.27 21.42
CA ASN A 11 -0.27 -12.93 22.72
C ASN A 11 -1.53 -12.43 23.45
N ARG A 12 -2.65 -12.32 22.71
CA ARG A 12 -3.88 -11.69 23.18
C ARG A 12 -4.42 -12.28 24.49
N GLU A 13 -4.46 -13.60 24.61
CA GLU A 13 -5.07 -14.28 25.76
C GLU A 13 -4.29 -14.05 27.05
N TYR A 14 -2.96 -14.15 26.97
CA TYR A 14 -2.06 -13.84 28.08
C TYR A 14 -2.22 -12.39 28.54
N ILE A 15 -2.21 -11.44 27.60
CA ILE A 15 -2.39 -10.01 27.89
C ILE A 15 -3.76 -9.74 28.52
N MET A 16 -4.81 -10.39 28.03
CA MET A 16 -6.15 -10.26 28.62
C MET A 16 -6.17 -10.73 30.07
N LYS A 17 -5.61 -11.91 30.34
CA LYS A 17 -5.56 -12.48 31.68
C LYS A 17 -4.79 -11.57 32.63
N LEU A 18 -3.61 -11.11 32.23
CA LEU A 18 -2.77 -10.20 33.02
C LEU A 18 -3.51 -8.90 33.39
N LEU A 19 -4.25 -8.32 32.44
CA LEU A 19 -5.05 -7.13 32.70
C LEU A 19 -6.25 -7.40 33.61
N GLN A 20 -6.87 -8.58 33.50
CA GLN A 20 -7.97 -8.98 34.39
C GLN A 20 -7.48 -9.23 35.82
N ASP A 21 -6.37 -9.95 35.98
CA ASP A 21 -5.76 -10.25 37.27
C ASP A 21 -5.33 -8.96 37.99
N SER A 22 -4.98 -7.92 37.23
CA SER A 22 -4.67 -6.59 37.75
C SER A 22 -5.90 -5.69 38.00
N GLY A 23 -7.11 -6.24 37.93
CA GLY A 23 -8.37 -5.52 38.19
C GLY A 23 -8.79 -4.54 37.08
N LYS A 24 -8.19 -4.61 35.89
CA LYS A 24 -8.48 -3.69 34.77
C LYS A 24 -9.42 -4.32 33.75
N LYS A 25 -10.07 -3.48 32.94
CA LYS A 25 -10.90 -3.92 31.81
C LYS A 25 -10.01 -4.08 30.57
N PRO A 26 -9.67 -5.30 30.11
CA PRO A 26 -8.71 -5.52 29.03
C PRO A 26 -9.20 -5.03 27.67
N LYS A 27 -10.46 -5.30 27.33
CA LYS A 27 -10.99 -5.07 25.98
C LYS A 27 -10.92 -3.59 25.54
N PRO A 28 -11.29 -2.60 26.36
CA PRO A 28 -11.13 -1.18 26.02
C PRO A 28 -9.67 -0.77 25.78
N ILE A 29 -8.74 -1.26 26.60
CA ILE A 29 -7.30 -0.96 26.50
C ILE A 29 -6.74 -1.52 25.18
N ILE A 30 -7.00 -2.81 24.92
CA ILE A 30 -6.58 -3.48 23.69
C ILE A 30 -7.16 -2.80 22.47
N LYS A 31 -8.46 -2.43 22.51
CA LYS A 31 -9.12 -1.69 21.42
C LYS A 31 -8.38 -0.38 21.12
N LYS A 32 -8.00 0.40 22.14
CA LYS A 32 -7.27 1.67 21.96
C LYS A 32 -5.91 1.41 21.30
N ALA A 33 -5.13 0.49 21.86
CA ALA A 33 -3.80 0.12 21.35
C ALA A 33 -3.83 -0.32 19.88
N VAL A 34 -4.74 -1.24 19.54
CA VAL A 34 -4.90 -1.75 18.17
C VAL A 34 -5.32 -0.66 17.19
N ASN A 35 -6.21 0.25 17.61
CA ASN A 35 -6.63 1.35 16.74
C ASN A 35 -5.53 2.38 16.51
N GLU A 36 -4.70 2.66 17.52
CA GLU A 36 -3.54 3.53 17.37
C GLU A 36 -2.49 2.90 16.43
N ALA A 37 -2.17 1.63 16.65
CA ALA A 37 -1.26 0.89 15.77
C ALA A 37 -1.78 0.86 14.32
N ALA A 38 -3.09 0.69 14.12
CA ALA A 38 -3.68 0.71 12.79
C ALA A 38 -3.61 2.08 12.11
N ALA A 39 -3.75 3.18 12.86
CA ALA A 39 -3.55 4.52 12.34
C ALA A 39 -2.10 4.73 11.90
N LYS A 40 -1.13 4.36 12.75
CA LYS A 40 0.31 4.43 12.44
C LYS A 40 0.68 3.56 11.25
N ALA A 41 0.14 2.33 11.16
CA ALA A 41 0.37 1.44 10.03
C ALA A 41 -0.12 2.05 8.71
N LYS A 42 -1.33 2.65 8.71
CA LYS A 42 -1.85 3.36 7.54
C LYS A 42 -0.92 4.47 7.07
N GLU A 43 -0.35 5.24 8.01
CA GLU A 43 0.58 6.32 7.69
C GLU A 43 1.91 5.81 7.15
N LYS A 44 2.55 4.86 7.85
CA LYS A 44 3.80 4.24 7.41
C LYS A 44 3.69 3.64 6.01
N VAL A 45 2.59 2.94 5.70
CA VAL A 45 2.36 2.36 4.37
C VAL A 45 2.25 3.45 3.32
N TYR A 46 1.47 4.50 3.57
CA TYR A 46 1.34 5.62 2.64
C TYR A 46 2.69 6.29 2.37
N GLU A 47 3.45 6.58 3.42
CA GLU A 47 4.76 7.23 3.32
C GLU A 47 5.78 6.34 2.63
N GLY A 48 5.85 5.05 2.99
CA GLY A 48 6.75 4.09 2.35
C GLY A 48 6.47 3.96 0.86
N VAL A 49 5.19 3.93 0.45
CA VAL A 49 4.83 3.93 -0.98
C VAL A 49 5.27 5.22 -1.68
N LYS A 50 5.06 6.39 -1.07
CA LYS A 50 5.49 7.68 -1.64
C LYS A 50 7.01 7.86 -1.69
N ARG A 51 7.72 7.21 -0.77
CA ARG A 51 9.18 7.18 -0.65
C ARG A 51 9.80 6.25 -1.69
N GLU A 52 9.25 5.05 -1.89
CA GLU A 52 9.84 4.06 -2.81
C GLU A 52 9.42 4.25 -4.28
N TYR A 53 8.24 4.79 -4.53
CA TYR A 53 7.65 4.88 -5.86
C TYR A 53 7.43 6.33 -6.32
N THR A 54 7.33 6.55 -7.63
CA THR A 54 7.02 7.88 -8.20
C THR A 54 5.52 8.14 -8.36
N ILE A 55 4.67 7.31 -7.72
CA ILE A 55 3.22 7.35 -7.90
C ILE A 55 2.65 8.71 -7.52
N LYS A 56 1.94 9.34 -8.46
CA LYS A 56 1.33 10.66 -8.30
C LYS A 56 0.23 10.62 -7.25
N SER A 57 0.01 11.76 -6.57
CA SER A 57 -1.06 11.89 -5.57
C SER A 57 -2.46 11.79 -6.15
N SER A 58 -2.63 12.08 -7.45
CA SER A 58 -3.87 11.85 -8.18
C SER A 58 -4.18 10.37 -8.43
N ALA A 59 -3.20 9.48 -8.30
CA ALA A 59 -3.37 8.03 -8.46
C ALA A 59 -3.32 7.29 -7.13
N PHE A 60 -2.66 7.85 -6.12
CA PHE A 60 -2.61 7.27 -4.77
C PHE A 60 -2.52 8.33 -3.69
N SER A 61 -3.51 8.30 -2.80
CA SER A 61 -3.76 9.22 -1.70
C SER A 61 -4.03 8.46 -0.39
N LYS A 62 -4.01 9.17 0.75
CA LYS A 62 -4.34 8.58 2.06
C LYS A 62 -5.79 8.06 2.15
N LYS A 63 -6.69 8.48 1.25
CA LYS A 63 -8.10 8.04 1.21
C LYS A 63 -8.24 6.63 0.63
N ASP A 64 -7.28 6.20 -0.19
CA ASP A 64 -7.26 4.87 -0.79
C ASP A 64 -6.89 3.76 0.20
N LEU A 65 -6.41 4.15 1.39
CA LEU A 65 -6.20 3.25 2.53
C LEU A 65 -7.35 3.38 3.53
N SER A 66 -8.10 2.31 3.72
CA SER A 66 -9.20 2.25 4.69
C SER A 66 -8.81 1.43 5.91
N VAL A 67 -9.18 1.88 7.11
CA VAL A 67 -8.96 1.13 8.36
C VAL A 67 -10.30 0.76 8.95
N LYS A 68 -10.60 -0.54 8.99
CA LYS A 68 -11.69 -1.08 9.81
C LYS A 68 -11.22 -1.19 11.25
N LYS A 69 -11.55 -0.17 12.03
CA LYS A 69 -11.18 -0.05 13.45
C LYS A 69 -11.59 -1.25 14.30
N ALA A 70 -10.82 -1.54 15.34
CA ALA A 70 -11.18 -2.50 16.38
C ALA A 70 -12.35 -1.99 17.23
N THR A 71 -13.19 -2.92 17.69
CA THR A 71 -14.28 -2.71 18.64
C THR A 71 -14.05 -3.58 19.89
N VAL A 72 -14.87 -3.39 20.93
CA VAL A 72 -14.79 -4.22 22.14
C VAL A 72 -15.11 -5.69 21.84
N SER A 73 -15.98 -5.96 20.87
CA SER A 73 -16.30 -7.30 20.38
C SER A 73 -15.27 -7.83 19.37
N ARG A 74 -14.57 -6.94 18.65
CA ARG A 74 -13.59 -7.28 17.61
C ARG A 74 -12.26 -6.58 17.86
N LEU A 75 -11.37 -7.24 18.60
CA LEU A 75 -10.09 -6.69 19.07
C LEU A 75 -8.95 -6.74 18.06
N TYR A 76 -9.28 -6.63 16.77
CA TYR A 76 -8.31 -6.48 15.70
C TYR A 76 -8.80 -5.40 14.76
N ALA A 77 -7.88 -4.68 14.13
CA ALA A 77 -8.19 -3.75 13.05
C ALA A 77 -7.84 -4.39 11.70
N GLN A 78 -8.46 -3.93 10.62
CA GLN A 78 -8.06 -4.34 9.27
C GLN A 78 -7.66 -3.12 8.45
N LEU A 79 -6.45 -3.14 7.89
CA LEU A 79 -6.04 -2.19 6.86
C LEU A 79 -6.41 -2.76 5.50
N GLU A 80 -7.29 -2.06 4.80
CA GLU A 80 -7.78 -2.45 3.49
C GLU A 80 -7.30 -1.46 2.44
N ILE A 81 -6.72 -2.01 1.37
CA ILE A 81 -6.26 -1.23 0.23
C ILE A 81 -6.80 -1.85 -1.04
N SER A 82 -7.54 -1.05 -1.79
CA SER A 82 -8.11 -1.43 -3.07
C SER A 82 -7.71 -0.41 -4.12
N GLY A 83 -7.46 -0.88 -5.34
CA GLY A 83 -7.08 -0.02 -6.44
C GLY A 83 -6.73 -0.83 -7.67
N SER A 84 -7.21 -0.41 -8.82
CA SER A 84 -6.83 -0.98 -10.10
C SER A 84 -5.43 -0.51 -10.51
N PRO A 85 -4.72 -1.29 -11.34
CA PRO A 85 -3.56 -0.81 -12.07
C PRO A 85 -3.91 0.47 -12.83
N PHE A 86 -3.02 1.46 -12.80
CA PHE A 86 -3.18 2.68 -13.59
C PHE A 86 -2.30 2.65 -14.83
N SER A 87 -2.74 3.34 -15.89
CA SER A 87 -1.88 3.59 -17.03
C SER A 87 -0.63 4.36 -16.60
N LEU A 88 0.52 4.01 -17.18
CA LEU A 88 1.79 4.62 -16.79
C LEU A 88 1.79 6.16 -16.88
N PRO A 89 1.26 6.80 -17.95
CA PRO A 89 1.21 8.26 -18.03
C PRO A 89 0.33 8.92 -16.95
N LYS A 90 -0.74 8.24 -16.52
CA LYS A 90 -1.67 8.75 -15.51
C LYS A 90 -1.02 8.75 -14.13
N ALA A 91 -0.38 7.65 -13.74
CA ALA A 91 0.09 7.45 -12.37
C ALA A 91 1.58 7.74 -12.13
N TYR A 92 2.44 7.74 -13.15
CA TYR A 92 3.90 7.78 -12.96
C TYR A 92 4.59 8.83 -13.85
N LYS A 93 5.89 9.05 -13.60
CA LYS A 93 6.75 9.85 -14.48
C LYS A 93 7.08 9.03 -15.73
N THR A 94 6.83 9.60 -16.90
CA THR A 94 7.06 8.94 -18.20
C THR A 94 7.76 9.86 -19.19
N ALA A 95 8.39 9.27 -20.20
CA ALA A 95 8.91 9.97 -21.37
C ALA A 95 8.47 9.27 -22.66
N LYS A 96 8.09 10.06 -23.66
CA LYS A 96 7.64 9.54 -24.96
C LYS A 96 8.77 8.83 -25.72
N ASN A 97 8.40 7.86 -26.54
CA ASN A 97 9.33 7.19 -27.46
C ASN A 97 9.83 8.17 -28.54
N ARG A 98 11.00 7.87 -29.13
CA ARG A 98 11.50 8.51 -30.37
C ARG A 98 11.54 7.48 -31.51
N LYS A 99 12.09 7.86 -32.68
CA LYS A 99 12.20 6.97 -33.84
C LYS A 99 12.92 5.66 -33.48
N ARG A 100 14.07 5.74 -32.80
CA ARG A 100 14.90 4.59 -32.40
C ARG A 100 14.81 4.18 -30.93
N THR A 101 14.20 4.99 -30.06
CA THR A 101 14.18 4.71 -28.61
C THR A 101 12.77 4.41 -28.10
N PRO A 102 12.62 3.45 -27.15
CA PRO A 102 11.33 3.16 -26.53
C PRO A 102 10.85 4.31 -25.63
N ALA A 103 9.55 4.31 -25.33
CA ALA A 103 9.01 5.10 -24.24
C ALA A 103 9.66 4.65 -22.92
N LYS A 104 9.74 5.54 -21.95
CA LYS A 104 10.34 5.25 -20.64
C LYS A 104 9.38 5.56 -19.51
N ALA A 105 9.50 4.85 -18.40
CA ALA A 105 8.80 5.17 -17.15
C ALA A 105 9.69 4.93 -15.93
N ALA A 106 9.44 5.67 -14.86
CA ALA A 106 10.06 5.44 -13.56
C ALA A 106 8.94 5.04 -12.60
N VAL A 107 8.78 3.75 -12.31
CA VAL A 107 7.77 3.27 -11.34
C VAL A 107 8.31 3.39 -9.92
N LYS A 108 9.46 2.76 -9.66
CA LYS A 108 10.29 3.05 -8.49
C LYS A 108 10.99 4.39 -8.66
N ARG A 109 11.31 5.07 -7.56
CA ARG A 109 12.15 6.27 -7.57
C ARG A 109 13.49 5.99 -8.26
N GLY A 110 14.01 7.00 -8.95
CA GLY A 110 15.25 6.91 -9.73
C GLY A 110 15.05 7.23 -11.21
N ALA A 111 15.97 6.72 -12.04
CA ALA A 111 16.00 7.01 -13.47
C ALA A 111 14.84 6.36 -14.25
N LEU A 112 14.45 7.01 -15.35
CA LEU A 112 13.47 6.48 -16.29
C LEU A 112 14.00 5.22 -16.99
N LYS A 113 13.32 4.08 -16.82
CA LYS A 113 13.69 2.82 -17.46
C LYS A 113 12.99 2.64 -18.81
N PRO A 114 13.68 2.13 -19.84
CA PRO A 114 13.08 1.85 -21.14
C PRO A 114 12.02 0.77 -21.03
N LEU A 115 10.87 1.00 -21.66
CA LEU A 115 9.77 0.05 -21.72
C LEU A 115 9.93 -0.79 -22.99
N GLN A 116 10.59 -1.93 -22.86
CA GLN A 116 10.85 -2.85 -23.96
C GLN A 116 10.92 -4.28 -23.43
N LYS A 117 10.33 -5.22 -24.15
CA LYS A 117 10.31 -6.66 -23.84
C LYS A 117 10.35 -7.44 -25.15
N GLY A 118 11.19 -8.47 -25.24
CA GLY A 118 11.32 -9.29 -26.46
C GLY A 118 11.71 -8.51 -27.71
N GLY A 119 12.56 -7.48 -27.58
CA GLY A 119 12.97 -6.62 -28.70
C GLY A 119 11.90 -5.62 -29.18
N LEU A 120 10.69 -5.65 -28.62
CA LEU A 120 9.59 -4.77 -29.03
C LEU A 120 9.54 -3.51 -28.15
N LYS A 121 9.63 -2.33 -28.76
CA LYS A 121 9.57 -1.06 -28.03
C LYS A 121 8.15 -0.71 -27.57
N GLY A 122 8.06 -0.11 -26.39
CA GLY A 122 6.89 0.63 -25.94
C GLY A 122 6.81 1.99 -26.63
N PHE A 123 5.60 2.45 -26.94
CA PHE A 123 5.34 3.72 -27.59
C PHE A 123 4.07 4.38 -27.06
N VAL A 124 4.04 5.71 -27.08
CA VAL A 124 2.86 6.49 -26.71
C VAL A 124 1.87 6.48 -27.86
N SER A 125 0.60 6.19 -27.58
CA SER A 125 -0.49 6.29 -28.56
C SER A 125 -1.75 6.87 -27.92
N LYS A 126 -2.60 7.45 -28.76
CA LYS A 126 -3.97 7.86 -28.40
C LYS A 126 -4.94 6.93 -29.15
N MET A 127 -5.85 6.30 -28.41
CA MET A 127 -6.89 5.44 -28.99
C MET A 127 -8.07 6.26 -29.50
N SER A 128 -8.96 5.64 -30.27
CA SER A 128 -10.22 6.26 -30.74
C SER A 128 -11.09 6.75 -29.59
N SER A 129 -11.06 6.06 -28.44
CA SER A 129 -11.68 6.49 -27.18
C SER A 129 -11.06 7.73 -26.53
N SER A 130 -10.10 8.38 -27.20
CA SER A 130 -9.24 9.43 -26.68
C SER A 130 -8.31 9.04 -25.52
N HIS A 131 -8.35 7.77 -25.09
CA HIS A 131 -7.43 7.25 -24.08
C HIS A 131 -5.98 7.32 -24.56
N LYS A 132 -5.12 7.97 -23.78
CA LYS A 132 -3.69 8.10 -24.05
C LYS A 132 -2.90 7.20 -23.11
N GLY A 133 -2.17 6.26 -23.68
CA GLY A 133 -1.42 5.25 -22.94
C GLY A 133 -0.03 5.01 -23.54
N ILE A 134 0.73 4.14 -22.88
CA ILE A 134 1.94 3.56 -23.45
C ILE A 134 1.60 2.13 -23.84
N PHE A 135 1.81 1.79 -25.10
CA PHE A 135 1.45 0.50 -25.66
C PHE A 135 2.69 -0.23 -26.16
N GLN A 136 2.59 -1.53 -26.29
CA GLN A 136 3.59 -2.40 -26.88
C GLN A 136 2.90 -3.35 -27.85
N ARG A 137 3.53 -3.62 -29.00
CA ARG A 137 3.07 -4.69 -29.90
C ARG A 137 3.27 -6.05 -29.21
N THR A 138 2.42 -7.01 -29.56
CA THR A 138 2.56 -8.40 -29.11
C THR A 138 3.54 -9.20 -29.98
N SER A 139 3.69 -8.82 -31.24
CA SER A 139 4.62 -9.40 -32.21
C SER A 139 5.26 -8.32 -33.08
N LYS A 140 5.98 -8.72 -34.15
CA LYS A 140 6.51 -7.78 -35.15
C LYS A 140 5.40 -7.12 -35.98
N ALA A 141 4.22 -7.75 -36.07
CA ALA A 141 3.08 -7.22 -36.81
C ALA A 141 2.49 -5.97 -36.13
N ARG A 142 1.83 -5.10 -36.92
CA ARG A 142 1.29 -3.83 -36.42
C ARG A 142 0.25 -4.05 -35.30
N PHE A 143 -0.60 -5.06 -35.41
CA PHE A 143 -1.56 -5.41 -34.39
C PHE A 143 -1.42 -6.91 -34.06
N PRO A 144 -1.84 -7.35 -32.86
CA PRO A 144 -2.43 -6.56 -31.78
C PRO A 144 -1.40 -5.83 -30.90
N ILE A 145 -1.87 -4.79 -30.20
CA ILE A 145 -1.10 -4.00 -29.24
C ILE A 145 -1.72 -4.13 -27.85
N LYS A 146 -0.89 -4.12 -26.80
CA LYS A 146 -1.29 -4.16 -25.39
C LYS A 146 -0.83 -2.91 -24.67
N GLU A 147 -1.63 -2.42 -23.73
CA GLU A 147 -1.21 -1.33 -22.86
C GLU A 147 -0.22 -1.81 -21.80
N LEU A 148 0.81 -1.02 -21.54
CA LEU A 148 1.71 -1.21 -20.42
C LEU A 148 1.15 -0.44 -19.22
N MET A 149 0.65 -1.21 -18.26
CA MET A 149 0.10 -0.71 -17.00
C MET A 149 1.20 -0.64 -15.93
N GLY A 150 1.07 0.32 -15.02
CA GLY A 150 1.86 0.30 -13.79
C GLY A 150 1.31 -0.72 -12.78
N PRO A 151 2.05 -1.02 -11.69
CA PRO A 151 1.53 -1.87 -10.63
C PRO A 151 0.30 -1.24 -9.97
N SER A 152 -0.57 -2.08 -9.42
CA SER A 152 -1.71 -1.62 -8.63
C SER A 152 -1.24 -1.02 -7.31
N VAL A 153 -2.03 -0.09 -6.78
CA VAL A 153 -1.79 0.49 -5.45
C VAL A 153 -1.72 -0.59 -4.38
N SER A 154 -2.60 -1.60 -4.45
CA SER A 154 -2.58 -2.74 -3.53
C SER A 154 -1.24 -3.48 -3.55
N LYS A 155 -0.65 -3.71 -4.74
CA LYS A 155 0.65 -4.40 -4.85
C LYS A 155 1.80 -3.53 -4.34
N LEU A 156 1.75 -2.23 -4.59
CA LEU A 156 2.75 -1.29 -4.07
C LEU A 156 2.76 -1.30 -2.54
N SER A 157 1.59 -1.15 -1.94
CA SER A 157 1.44 -1.13 -0.49
C SER A 157 1.82 -2.48 0.15
N GLU A 158 1.50 -3.61 -0.48
CA GLU A 158 1.93 -4.94 -0.03
C GLU A 158 3.46 -5.04 0.03
N THR A 159 4.14 -4.56 -1.02
CA THR A 159 5.61 -4.61 -1.11
C THR A 159 6.28 -3.77 -0.03
N VAL A 160 5.67 -2.64 0.33
CA VAL A 160 6.15 -1.73 1.39
C VAL A 160 5.84 -2.28 2.78
N TYR A 161 4.68 -2.91 2.95
CA TYR A 161 4.24 -3.36 4.25
C TYR A 161 4.98 -4.59 4.74
N ARG A 162 5.21 -5.57 3.88
CA ARG A 162 5.75 -6.89 4.28
C ARG A 162 7.07 -6.78 5.07
N PRO A 163 8.03 -5.91 4.70
CA PRO A 163 9.23 -5.69 5.51
C PRO A 163 8.99 -4.92 6.82
N MET A 164 7.89 -4.16 6.92
CA MET A 164 7.55 -3.32 8.09
C MET A 164 6.72 -4.06 9.14
N GLU A 165 6.31 -5.32 8.90
CA GLU A 165 5.43 -6.07 9.81
C GLU A 165 5.99 -6.15 11.24
N GLY A 166 7.30 -6.42 11.39
CA GLY A 166 7.97 -6.46 12.70
C GLY A 166 7.91 -5.12 13.45
N GLU A 167 8.30 -4.02 12.79
CA GLU A 167 8.25 -2.68 13.40
C GLU A 167 6.83 -2.27 13.83
N LEU A 168 5.81 -2.75 13.11
CA LEU A 168 4.42 -2.46 13.44
C LEU A 168 3.95 -3.24 14.67
N GLN A 169 4.41 -4.47 14.84
CA GLN A 169 4.14 -5.25 16.05
C GLN A 169 4.80 -4.62 17.26
N GLU A 170 6.05 -4.17 17.15
CA GLU A 170 6.72 -3.42 18.21
C GLU A 170 5.96 -2.14 18.57
N GLY A 171 5.53 -1.37 17.56
CA GLY A 171 4.71 -0.18 17.76
C GLY A 171 3.37 -0.46 18.44
N LEU A 172 2.72 -1.59 18.13
CA LEU A 172 1.50 -2.05 18.80
C LEU A 172 1.76 -2.40 20.26
N ASN A 173 2.83 -3.14 20.54
CA ASN A 173 3.22 -3.49 21.90
C ASN A 173 3.55 -2.25 22.73
N GLN A 174 4.20 -1.25 22.14
CA GLN A 174 4.47 0.02 22.83
C GLN A 174 3.18 0.80 23.11
N ALA A 175 2.26 0.90 22.15
CA ALA A 175 0.97 1.55 22.36
C ALA A 175 0.18 0.86 23.48
N LEU A 176 0.20 -0.47 23.51
CA LEU A 176 -0.42 -1.25 24.58
C LEU A 176 0.16 -0.88 25.95
N ARG A 177 1.49 -0.88 26.10
CA ARG A 177 2.16 -0.50 27.36
C ARG A 177 1.75 0.90 27.81
N ASN A 178 1.74 1.87 26.90
CA ASN A 178 1.34 3.24 27.24
C ASN A 178 -0.10 3.32 27.79
N PHE A 179 -1.05 2.62 27.17
CA PHE A 179 -2.45 2.59 27.65
C PHE A 179 -2.64 1.81 28.94
N ILE A 180 -1.78 0.81 29.18
CA ILE A 180 -1.73 0.09 30.45
C ILE A 180 -1.27 1.06 31.53
N ASP A 181 -0.13 1.73 31.34
CA ASP A 181 0.42 2.69 32.30
C ASP A 181 -0.58 3.82 32.61
N GLU A 182 -1.25 4.37 31.59
CA GLU A 182 -2.32 5.36 31.76
C GLU A 182 -3.47 4.83 32.63
N ALA A 183 -3.86 3.56 32.46
CA ALA A 183 -4.91 2.94 33.26
C ALA A 183 -4.49 2.66 34.72
N PHE A 184 -3.19 2.63 35.02
CA PHE A 184 -2.62 2.41 36.36
C PHE A 184 -2.24 3.69 37.09
N ARG A 185 -2.18 4.85 36.43
CA ARG A 185 -1.94 6.17 37.06
C ARG A 185 -3.13 6.71 37.87
N VAL A 186 -3.92 5.82 38.47
CA VAL A 186 -5.04 6.16 39.36
C VAL A 186 -4.53 6.28 40.78
#